data_AF-T1DTT6-F1
#
_entry.id   AF-T1DTT6-F1
#
_cell.length_a   1.000
_cell.length_b   1.000
_cell.length_c   1.000
_cell.angle_alpha   90.00
_cell.angle_beta   90.00
_cell.angle_gamma   90.00
#
_symmetry.space_group_name_H-M   'P 1'
#
loop_
_entity.id
_entity.type
_entity.pdbx_description
1 polymer ?
#
loop_
_entity_poly.entity_id
_entity_poly.type
_entity_poly.pdbx_seq_one_letter_code
_entity_poly.pdbx_strand_id
1 'polypeptide(L)'
;IVNSSTGSFKPESTMSPVSGIISIMLLLAVALQSADAQCPDNPCGKEAMCRLNSAAIPVCSCPFGYLGDPFKECIRPECISDGDCTEFQGCRKGKCVDPCILSCGTNADCRTNHHIPVCSCPSGYTGSPFERCDPL
;
A
#
# COMPACT_ATOMS: atom_id res chain seq x y z
N ILE A 1 45.03 1.99 -4.84
CA ILE A 1 44.06 1.69 -5.92
C ILE A 1 43.22 0.53 -5.42
N VAL A 2 41.93 0.78 -5.25
CA VAL A 2 40.86 -0.14 -4.82
C VAL A 2 40.93 -1.48 -5.60
N ASN A 3 40.52 -2.64 -5.08
CA ASN A 3 39.31 -2.89 -4.32
C ASN A 3 39.39 -4.19 -3.49
N SER A 4 38.62 -4.22 -2.41
CA SER A 4 38.57 -5.21 -1.35
C SER A 4 37.86 -6.51 -1.74
N SER A 5 38.31 -7.57 -1.08
CA SER A 5 37.72 -8.90 -0.91
C SER A 5 36.23 -8.87 -0.54
N THR A 6 35.45 -9.84 -1.05
CA THR A 6 34.58 -10.76 -0.28
C THR A 6 33.59 -11.50 -1.20
N GLY A 7 33.85 -12.78 -1.47
CA GLY A 7 32.85 -13.73 -1.94
C GLY A 7 32.84 -14.90 -0.95
N SER A 8 32.00 -14.80 0.07
CA SER A 8 31.90 -15.82 1.13
C SER A 8 31.14 -17.06 0.68
N PHE A 9 31.64 -18.18 1.19
CA PHE A 9 31.21 -19.56 1.07
C PHE A 9 29.78 -19.86 1.60
N LYS A 10 29.05 -20.70 0.83
CA LYS A 10 28.36 -22.00 1.13
C LYS A 10 27.54 -22.22 2.45
N PRO A 11 26.49 -23.08 2.44
CA PRO A 11 26.66 -24.56 2.42
C PRO A 11 25.70 -25.31 1.48
N GLU A 12 26.15 -26.24 0.63
CA GLU A 12 26.18 -27.70 0.84
C GLU A 12 24.83 -28.35 1.17
N SER A 13 24.21 -28.93 0.15
CA SER A 13 23.36 -30.10 0.28
C SER A 13 23.99 -31.25 -0.50
N THR A 14 24.40 -32.24 0.25
CA THR A 14 25.17 -33.44 -0.10
C THR A 14 24.40 -34.29 -1.12
N MET A 15 25.00 -34.56 -2.28
CA MET A 15 24.46 -35.48 -3.28
C MET A 15 24.89 -36.92 -2.94
N SER A 16 23.92 -37.81 -2.68
CA SER A 16 24.14 -39.26 -2.64
C SER A 16 23.82 -39.90 -4.01
N PRO A 17 24.55 -40.95 -4.43
CA PRO A 17 24.32 -41.61 -5.72
C PRO A 17 23.26 -42.71 -5.56
N VAL A 18 22.03 -42.45 -6.00
CA VAL A 18 21.06 -43.52 -6.27
C VAL A 18 21.03 -43.84 -7.77
N SER A 19 21.55 -45.03 -8.03
CA SER A 19 21.65 -45.76 -9.29
C SER A 19 20.34 -45.84 -10.07
N GLY A 20 20.42 -45.54 -11.38
CA GLY A 20 19.71 -46.20 -12.47
C GLY A 20 18.17 -46.28 -12.44
N ILE A 21 17.56 -46.00 -13.61
CA ILE A 21 16.16 -46.32 -13.98
C ILE A 21 15.13 -45.18 -13.77
N ILE A 22 15.53 -43.93 -13.52
CA ILE A 22 14.62 -42.76 -13.59
C ILE A 22 14.96 -41.86 -14.81
N SER A 23 15.22 -42.46 -15.97
CA SER A 23 15.64 -41.70 -17.17
C SER A 23 14.67 -41.75 -18.36
N ILE A 24 13.48 -42.33 -18.22
CA ILE A 24 12.50 -42.38 -19.33
C ILE A 24 11.15 -41.72 -18.98
N MET A 25 10.76 -41.64 -17.70
CA MET A 25 9.52 -40.96 -17.30
C MET A 25 9.66 -39.43 -17.12
N LEU A 26 10.88 -38.88 -17.11
CA LEU A 26 11.10 -37.42 -17.07
C LEU A 26 11.10 -36.76 -18.45
N LEU A 27 11.23 -37.50 -19.56
CA LEU A 27 11.25 -36.89 -20.89
C LEU A 27 9.85 -36.56 -21.43
N LEU A 28 8.78 -37.09 -20.84
CA LEU A 28 7.38 -36.79 -21.23
C LEU A 28 6.67 -35.82 -20.27
N ALA A 29 7.25 -35.50 -19.11
CA ALA A 29 6.66 -34.58 -18.13
C ALA A 29 7.25 -33.15 -18.18
N VAL A 30 8.23 -32.86 -19.04
CA VAL A 30 8.85 -31.52 -19.16
C VAL A 30 8.37 -30.77 -20.41
N ALA A 31 7.09 -30.93 -20.76
CA ALA A 31 6.46 -30.19 -21.86
C ALA A 31 5.26 -29.33 -21.40
N LEU A 32 5.05 -29.14 -20.09
CA LEU A 32 3.95 -28.34 -19.54
C LEU A 32 4.36 -27.42 -18.37
N GLN A 33 5.62 -26.97 -18.29
CA GLN A 33 6.00 -25.94 -17.31
C GLN A 33 6.54 -24.69 -18.00
N SER A 34 5.91 -23.55 -17.67
CA SER A 34 6.25 -22.16 -17.99
C SER A 34 5.55 -21.51 -19.21
N ALA A 35 4.22 -21.49 -19.20
CA ALA A 35 3.46 -20.35 -19.70
C ALA A 35 3.02 -19.47 -18.51
N ASP A 36 3.94 -19.18 -17.57
CA ASP A 36 3.70 -18.06 -16.66
C ASP A 36 3.88 -16.80 -17.50
N ALA A 37 2.77 -16.17 -17.88
CA ALA A 37 2.73 -14.83 -18.43
C ALA A 37 3.13 -13.82 -17.35
N GLN A 38 4.32 -14.00 -16.77
CA GLN A 38 4.94 -13.07 -15.86
C GLN A 38 5.37 -11.85 -16.68
N CYS A 39 5.14 -10.65 -16.15
CA CYS A 39 5.67 -9.45 -16.78
C CYS A 39 7.20 -9.52 -16.82
N PRO A 40 7.85 -9.45 -18.00
CA PRO A 40 9.31 -9.41 -18.10
C PRO A 40 9.83 -8.22 -17.29
N ASP A 41 10.74 -8.47 -16.36
CA ASP A 41 11.38 -7.48 -15.46
C ASP A 41 10.40 -6.64 -14.60
N ASN A 42 9.15 -7.08 -14.45
CA ASN A 42 8.05 -6.44 -13.71
C ASN A 42 8.23 -4.92 -13.45
N PRO A 43 7.81 -4.03 -14.37
CA PRO A 43 7.97 -2.58 -14.22
C PRO A 43 7.02 -1.96 -13.19
N CYS A 44 6.20 -2.76 -12.51
CA CYS A 44 5.21 -2.29 -11.56
C CYS A 44 5.79 -2.06 -10.16
N GLY A 45 5.13 -1.17 -9.42
CA GLY A 45 5.47 -0.85 -8.04
C GLY A 45 5.24 -2.02 -7.09
N LYS A 46 5.70 -1.84 -5.85
CA LYS A 46 5.54 -2.83 -4.77
C LYS A 46 4.04 -3.09 -4.50
N GLU A 47 3.67 -4.35 -4.28
CA GLU A 47 2.29 -4.84 -4.11
C GLU A 47 1.34 -4.57 -5.30
N ALA A 48 1.82 -4.01 -6.42
CA ALA A 48 1.00 -3.80 -7.61
C ALA A 48 0.85 -5.11 -8.41
N MET A 49 -0.33 -5.34 -9.01
CA MET A 49 -0.51 -6.42 -9.96
C MET A 49 0.00 -6.01 -11.34
N CYS A 50 0.73 -6.91 -11.98
CA CYS A 50 1.13 -6.74 -13.37
C CYS A 50 0.35 -7.69 -14.29
N ARG A 51 -0.16 -7.14 -15.40
CA ARG A 51 -0.86 -7.90 -16.44
C ARG A 51 -0.41 -7.43 -17.82
N LEU A 52 -0.22 -8.35 -18.76
CA LEU A 52 0.03 -7.98 -20.15
C LEU A 52 -1.31 -7.70 -20.85
N ASN A 53 -1.37 -6.62 -21.64
CA ASN A 53 -2.50 -6.39 -22.54
C ASN A 53 -2.35 -7.22 -23.85
N SER A 54 -3.32 -7.11 -24.76
CA SER A 54 -3.32 -7.84 -26.04
C SER A 54 -2.11 -7.56 -26.94
N ALA A 55 -1.38 -6.46 -26.70
CA ALA A 55 -0.17 -6.08 -27.41
C ALA A 55 1.12 -6.51 -26.67
N ALA A 56 1.01 -7.37 -25.65
CA ALA A 56 2.10 -7.80 -24.79
C ALA A 56 2.81 -6.65 -24.04
N ILE A 57 2.11 -5.54 -23.78
CA ILE A 57 2.61 -4.41 -23.00
C ILE A 57 2.19 -4.60 -21.52
N PRO A 58 3.10 -4.42 -20.55
CA PRO A 58 2.77 -4.51 -19.13
C PRO A 58 1.87 -3.35 -18.69
N VAL A 59 0.79 -3.70 -18.00
CA VAL A 59 -0.17 -2.79 -17.38
C VAL A 59 -0.14 -3.05 -15.88
N CYS A 60 0.14 -1.99 -15.12
CA CYS A 60 0.20 -2.01 -13.66
C CYS A 60 -1.11 -1.50 -13.06
N SER A 61 -1.62 -2.19 -12.03
CA SER A 61 -2.79 -1.73 -11.28
C SER A 61 -2.69 -2.15 -9.81
N CYS A 62 -3.36 -1.42 -8.91
CA CYS A 62 -3.43 -1.86 -7.53
C CYS A 62 -4.48 -2.97 -7.36
N PRO A 63 -4.19 -4.01 -6.56
CA PRO A 63 -5.18 -5.02 -6.21
C PRO A 63 -6.37 -4.43 -5.48
N PHE A 64 -7.48 -5.17 -5.47
CA PHE A 64 -8.71 -4.73 -4.83
C PHE A 64 -8.45 -4.39 -3.35
N GLY A 65 -8.93 -3.22 -2.94
CA GLY A 65 -8.71 -2.70 -1.59
C GLY A 65 -7.31 -2.17 -1.32
N TYR A 66 -6.48 -1.94 -2.34
CA TYR A 66 -5.22 -1.20 -2.23
C TYR A 66 -5.33 0.15 -2.96
N LEU A 67 -4.66 1.16 -2.43
CA LEU A 67 -4.61 2.52 -2.99
C LEU A 67 -3.16 2.94 -3.18
N GLY A 68 -2.89 3.83 -4.12
CA GLY A 68 -1.54 4.36 -4.36
C GLY A 68 -1.21 4.50 -5.83
N ASP A 69 0.09 4.56 -6.11
CA ASP A 69 0.64 4.64 -7.47
C ASP A 69 1.10 3.23 -7.88
N PRO A 70 0.44 2.57 -8.85
CA PRO A 70 0.76 1.19 -9.23
C PRO A 70 2.15 1.04 -9.86
N PHE A 71 2.86 2.13 -10.18
CA PHE A 71 4.24 2.12 -10.64
C PHE A 71 5.27 2.32 -9.52
N LYS A 72 4.82 2.69 -8.31
CA LYS A 72 5.70 2.89 -7.13
C LYS A 72 5.37 1.92 -6.02
N GLU A 73 4.16 2.02 -5.48
CA GLU A 73 3.69 1.20 -4.37
C GLU A 73 2.16 1.29 -4.27
N CYS A 74 1.54 0.13 -4.13
CA CYS A 74 0.16 -0.03 -3.70
C CYS A 74 0.16 -0.31 -2.20
N ILE A 75 -0.63 0.46 -1.46
CA ILE A 75 -0.71 0.39 0.00
C ILE A 75 -2.12 -0.05 0.36
N ARG A 76 -2.24 -1.04 1.24
CA ARG A 76 -3.52 -1.36 1.86
C ARG A 76 -3.91 -0.20 2.80
N PRO A 77 -4.97 0.55 2.50
CA PRO A 77 -5.43 1.62 3.36
C PRO A 77 -6.08 1.04 4.62
N GLU A 78 -6.14 1.86 5.67
CA GLU A 78 -6.93 1.59 6.87
C GLU A 78 -8.44 1.75 6.59
N CYS A 79 -8.80 2.72 5.75
CA CYS A 79 -10.18 3.05 5.41
C CYS A 79 -10.32 3.34 3.90
N ILE A 80 -11.50 3.12 3.35
CA ILE A 80 -11.89 3.53 1.99
C ILE A 80 -12.95 4.63 2.04
N SER A 81 -13.75 4.65 3.10
CA SER A 81 -14.82 5.58 3.37
C SER A 81 -14.85 5.99 4.84
N ASP A 82 -15.52 7.09 5.17
CA ASP A 82 -15.64 7.57 6.55
C ASP A 82 -16.27 6.54 7.48
N GLY A 83 -17.22 5.73 6.97
CA GLY A 83 -17.87 4.67 7.74
C GLY A 83 -16.97 3.50 8.13
N ASP A 84 -15.76 3.41 7.57
CA ASP A 84 -14.74 2.44 8.01
C ASP A 84 -14.01 2.92 9.28
N CYS A 85 -14.16 4.19 9.65
CA CYS A 85 -13.54 4.80 10.81
C CYS A 85 -14.52 4.88 12.00
N THR A 86 -13.98 5.16 13.19
CA THR A 86 -14.82 5.45 14.36
C THR A 86 -15.61 6.75 14.17
N GLU A 87 -16.68 6.97 14.94
CA GLU A 87 -17.55 8.16 14.85
C GLU A 87 -16.79 9.50 14.95
N PHE A 88 -15.64 9.49 15.63
CA PHE A 88 -14.80 10.67 15.87
C PHE A 88 -13.69 10.87 14.83
N GLN A 89 -13.58 9.99 13.83
CA GLN A 89 -12.51 10.00 12.83
C GLN A 89 -13.08 10.04 11.41
N GLY A 90 -12.45 10.75 10.48
CA GLY A 90 -12.78 10.72 9.05
C GLY A 90 -11.72 9.99 8.23
N CYS A 91 -12.11 9.45 7.08
CA CYS A 91 -11.19 8.79 6.17
C CYS A 91 -10.49 9.80 5.25
N ARG A 92 -9.19 9.99 5.45
CA ARG A 92 -8.37 10.92 4.65
C ARG A 92 -7.15 10.20 4.08
N LYS A 93 -7.09 10.12 2.74
CA LYS A 93 -5.99 9.45 2.01
C LYS A 93 -5.74 8.02 2.51
N GLY A 94 -6.80 7.28 2.80
CA GLY A 94 -6.71 5.89 3.24
C GLY A 94 -6.29 5.69 4.70
N LYS A 95 -6.41 6.72 5.54
CA LYS A 95 -6.17 6.64 6.99
C LYS A 95 -7.32 7.26 7.77
N CYS A 96 -7.65 6.69 8.92
CA CYS A 96 -8.60 7.28 9.85
C CYS A 96 -7.90 8.37 10.66
N VAL A 97 -8.31 9.60 10.45
CA VAL A 97 -7.71 10.78 11.09
C VAL A 97 -8.77 11.57 11.84
N ASP A 98 -8.38 12.22 12.93
CA ASP A 98 -9.24 13.18 13.61
C ASP A 98 -9.49 14.40 12.69
N PRO A 99 -10.74 14.68 12.29
CA PRO A 99 -11.07 15.82 11.46
C PRO A 99 -10.70 17.16 12.11
N CYS A 100 -10.59 17.24 13.44
CA CYS A 100 -10.34 18.49 14.17
C CYS A 100 -8.92 19.05 14.01
N ILE A 101 -7.92 18.22 13.68
CA ILE A 101 -6.49 18.60 13.76
C ILE A 101 -6.15 19.86 12.94
N LEU A 102 -6.88 20.18 11.86
CA LEU A 102 -6.64 21.36 11.01
C LEU A 102 -7.92 22.01 10.47
N SER A 103 -9.04 21.90 11.18
CA SER A 103 -10.34 22.35 10.66
C SER A 103 -10.90 23.61 11.29
N CYS A 104 -10.63 23.87 12.57
CA CYS A 104 -11.18 25.02 13.27
C CYS A 104 -10.20 26.18 13.39
N GLY A 105 -10.76 27.38 13.55
CA GLY A 105 -10.04 28.63 13.72
C GLY A 105 -9.32 28.73 15.07
N THR A 106 -8.52 29.79 15.23
CA THR A 106 -7.80 30.02 16.49
C THR A 106 -8.78 30.30 17.64
N ASN A 107 -8.55 29.71 18.81
CA ASN A 107 -9.41 29.78 20.00
C ASN A 107 -10.84 29.23 19.81
N ALA A 108 -11.08 28.42 18.78
CA ALA A 108 -12.36 27.72 18.60
C ALA A 108 -12.29 26.32 19.23
N ASP A 109 -13.39 25.89 19.83
CA ASP A 109 -13.59 24.51 20.23
C ASP A 109 -13.92 23.66 18.99
N CYS A 110 -13.33 22.48 18.89
CA CYS A 110 -13.66 21.49 17.86
C CYS A 110 -14.27 20.24 18.48
N ARG A 111 -15.35 19.76 17.87
CA ARG A 111 -15.91 18.44 18.12
C ARG A 111 -16.21 17.74 16.81
N THR A 112 -15.98 16.44 16.74
CA THR A 112 -16.39 15.64 15.58
C THR A 112 -17.84 15.20 15.75
N ASN A 113 -18.64 15.37 14.69
CA ASN A 113 -20.01 14.88 14.60
C ASN A 113 -20.16 14.11 13.30
N HIS A 114 -20.33 12.79 13.38
CA HIS A 114 -20.41 11.90 12.22
C HIS A 114 -19.27 12.13 11.20
N HIS A 115 -18.01 11.97 11.64
CA HIS A 115 -16.81 12.14 10.82
C HIS A 115 -16.54 13.59 10.31
N ILE A 116 -17.39 14.57 10.66
CA ILE A 116 -17.27 15.98 10.23
C ILE A 116 -16.86 16.86 11.43
N PRO A 117 -15.90 17.78 11.26
CA PRO A 117 -15.51 18.72 12.31
C PRO A 117 -16.59 19.81 12.46
N VAL A 118 -17.00 20.04 13.70
CA VAL A 118 -17.93 21.11 14.08
C VAL A 118 -17.16 22.08 14.97
N CYS A 119 -17.02 23.32 14.49
CA CYS A 119 -16.31 24.38 15.19
C CYS A 119 -17.28 25.32 15.90
N SER A 120 -16.96 25.74 17.12
CA SER A 120 -17.73 26.74 17.87
C SER A 120 -16.82 27.65 18.70
N CYS A 121 -17.19 28.91 18.89
CA CYS A 121 -16.50 29.75 19.87
C CYS A 121 -16.92 29.35 21.30
N PRO A 122 -15.96 29.18 22.23
CA PRO A 122 -16.25 28.88 23.62
C PRO A 122 -17.01 30.03 24.31
N SER A 123 -17.56 29.75 25.49
CA SER A 123 -18.26 30.77 26.28
C SER A 123 -17.33 31.95 26.60
N GLY A 124 -17.82 33.18 26.38
CA GLY A 124 -17.01 34.40 26.56
C GLY A 124 -16.21 34.82 25.33
N TYR A 125 -16.35 34.14 24.19
CA TYR A 125 -15.71 34.49 22.93
C TYR A 125 -16.75 34.73 21.81
N THR A 126 -16.38 35.50 20.79
CA THR A 126 -17.17 35.77 19.58
C THR A 126 -16.30 35.81 18.33
N GLY A 127 -16.90 35.77 17.14
CA GLY A 127 -16.18 35.78 15.86
C GLY A 127 -16.55 34.60 14.98
N SER A 128 -15.63 34.21 14.09
CA SER A 128 -15.81 33.10 13.15
C SER A 128 -15.11 31.85 13.67
N PRO A 129 -15.84 30.77 14.03
CA PRO A 129 -15.22 29.54 14.55
C PRO A 129 -14.27 28.83 13.57
N PHE A 130 -14.33 29.16 12.28
CA PHE A 130 -13.44 28.61 11.25
C PHE A 130 -12.18 29.47 11.01
N GLU A 131 -12.16 30.70 11.52
CA GLU A 131 -11.02 31.61 11.35
C GLU A 131 -10.40 31.95 12.70
N ARG A 132 -11.18 32.57 13.58
CA ARG A 132 -10.75 33.04 14.90
C ARG A 132 -11.94 33.41 15.78
N CYS A 133 -11.84 33.04 17.04
CA CYS A 133 -12.67 33.52 18.13
C CYS A 133 -11.86 34.50 19.02
N ASP A 134 -12.46 35.63 19.36
CA ASP A 134 -11.88 36.68 20.19
C ASP A 134 -12.70 36.84 21.50
N PRO A 135 -12.05 37.16 22.64
CA PRO A 135 -12.76 37.43 23.89
C PRO A 135 -13.77 38.58 23.74
N LEU A 136 -14.92 38.45 24.40
CA LEU A 136 -15.93 39.51 24.55
C LEU A 136 -15.47 40.67 25.44
#